data_AF-A0ABD4R8T5-F1
#
_entry.id   AF-A0ABD4R8T5-F1
#
_cell.length_a   1.000
_cell.length_b   1.000
_cell.length_c   1.000
_cell.angle_alpha   90.00
_cell.angle_beta   90.00
_cell.angle_gamma   90.00
#
_symmetry.space_group_name_H-M   'P 1'
#
loop_
_entity.id
_entity.type
_entity.pdbx_description
1 polymer ?
#
loop_
_entity_poly.entity_id
_entity_poly.type
_entity_poly.pdbx_seq_one_letter_code
_entity_poly.pdbx_strand_id
1 'polypeptide(L)'
;MRVTAYDGTEICYQGVAFKGSPVDVFWSGFIGPYIENYSVNVLEQTSALAIECQFSIDEPIEEAKLLLLVMVRRLYHEMAETDKILRGDGFSFPEKKDVSGYIESMSQKIKEYAEIEKLKKPFPNHNIFNIDTVNSKYAQFGTSNNINTQELSEFFTMIASSGEDEVITLSKILLKSIMSKNLLSKEKYDFLISIFKSQP
;
A
#
# COMPACT_ATOMS: atom_id res chain seq x y z
N MET A 1 15.58 17.89 -22.93
CA MET A 1 15.11 17.38 -21.62
C MET A 1 16.29 16.66 -20.98
N ARG A 2 16.65 17.00 -19.73
CA ARG A 2 17.70 16.32 -18.97
C ARG A 2 17.03 15.50 -17.87
N VAL A 3 17.28 14.21 -17.81
CA VAL A 3 16.78 13.34 -16.75
C VAL A 3 17.92 12.46 -16.27
N THR A 4 18.07 12.37 -14.96
CA THR A 4 19.03 11.47 -14.33
C THR A 4 18.42 10.06 -14.30
N ALA A 5 19.13 9.08 -14.84
CA ALA A 5 18.79 7.66 -14.74
C ALA A 5 19.04 7.13 -13.33
N TYR A 6 18.58 5.91 -13.06
CA TYR A 6 18.65 5.33 -11.71
C TYR A 6 20.09 5.18 -11.19
N ASP A 7 21.02 4.88 -12.08
CA ASP A 7 22.45 4.75 -11.80
C ASP A 7 23.18 6.11 -11.64
N GLY A 8 22.45 7.23 -11.72
CA GLY A 8 23.01 8.57 -11.67
C GLY A 8 23.48 9.11 -13.01
N THR A 9 23.39 8.34 -14.09
CA THR A 9 23.79 8.77 -15.43
C THR A 9 22.82 9.83 -15.96
N GLU A 10 23.33 10.95 -16.48
CA GLU A 10 22.47 11.96 -17.12
C GLU A 10 22.09 11.53 -18.55
N ILE A 11 20.79 11.44 -18.83
CA ILE A 11 20.23 11.25 -20.16
C ILE A 11 19.77 12.62 -20.67
N CYS A 12 20.36 13.07 -21.78
CA CYS A 12 20.02 14.33 -22.43
C CYS A 12 19.66 14.11 -23.90
N TYR A 13 18.40 14.34 -24.24
CA TYR A 13 17.94 14.45 -25.63
C TYR A 13 17.25 15.80 -25.85
N GLN A 14 17.68 16.54 -26.88
CA GLN A 14 17.10 17.81 -27.28
C GLN A 14 17.23 17.99 -28.80
N GLY A 15 16.18 18.52 -29.45
CA GLY A 15 16.20 18.87 -30.86
C GLY A 15 16.26 17.70 -31.84
N VAL A 16 16.10 16.46 -31.36
CA VAL A 16 16.11 15.24 -32.19
C VAL A 16 14.72 14.63 -32.27
N ALA A 17 14.38 14.07 -33.44
CA ALA A 17 13.15 13.30 -33.61
C ALA A 17 13.20 12.01 -32.78
N PHE A 18 12.04 11.57 -32.28
CA PHE A 18 11.92 10.30 -31.54
C PHE A 18 11.97 9.10 -32.51
N LYS A 19 13.16 8.82 -33.05
CA LYS A 19 13.43 7.74 -34.01
C LYS A 19 14.85 7.20 -33.83
N GLY A 20 15.02 5.87 -33.94
CA GLY A 20 16.31 5.21 -33.74
C GLY A 20 16.70 5.18 -32.27
N SER A 21 17.92 5.60 -31.94
CA SER A 21 18.49 5.48 -30.59
C SER A 21 17.68 6.11 -29.43
N PRO A 22 16.89 7.20 -29.60
CA PRO A 22 16.00 7.68 -28.54
C PRO A 22 14.89 6.68 -28.19
N VAL A 23 14.39 5.92 -29.18
CA VAL A 23 13.40 4.85 -28.97
C VAL A 23 14.06 3.73 -28.17
N ASP A 24 15.29 3.35 -28.53
CA ASP A 24 16.03 2.32 -27.82
C ASP A 24 16.19 2.72 -26.35
N VAL A 25 16.70 3.91 -26.05
CA VAL A 25 16.89 4.39 -24.66
C VAL A 25 15.58 4.40 -23.86
N PHE A 26 14.46 4.78 -24.48
CA PHE A 26 13.15 4.75 -23.82
C PHE A 26 12.76 3.34 -23.35
N TRP A 27 13.10 2.31 -24.14
CA TRP A 27 12.79 0.91 -23.84
C TRP A 27 13.90 0.18 -23.07
N SER A 28 15.17 0.58 -23.22
CA SER A 28 16.34 -0.14 -22.73
C SER A 28 16.90 0.48 -21.44
N GLY A 29 16.17 0.32 -20.34
CA GLY A 29 16.71 0.53 -19.00
C GLY A 29 16.38 1.87 -18.34
N PHE A 30 15.56 2.72 -18.96
CA PHE A 30 15.13 3.96 -18.31
C PHE A 30 14.23 3.68 -17.11
N ILE A 31 13.11 2.96 -17.28
CA ILE A 31 12.12 2.78 -16.21
C ILE A 31 12.28 1.47 -15.43
N GLY A 32 12.82 0.42 -16.07
CA GLY A 32 12.88 -0.93 -15.51
C GLY A 32 13.57 -0.98 -14.13
N PRO A 33 14.77 -0.40 -13.97
CA PRO A 33 15.47 -0.37 -12.68
C PRO A 33 14.69 0.36 -11.58
N TYR A 34 13.95 1.42 -11.92
CA TYR A 34 13.10 2.11 -10.94
C TYR A 34 11.94 1.25 -10.47
N ILE A 35 11.27 0.55 -11.39
CA ILE A 35 10.17 -0.36 -11.05
C ILE A 35 10.67 -1.47 -10.13
N GLU A 36 11.82 -2.04 -10.46
CA GLU A 36 12.45 -3.13 -9.71
C GLU A 36 12.79 -2.68 -8.28
N ASN A 37 13.53 -1.58 -8.14
CA ASN A 37 13.90 -1.04 -6.83
C ASN A 37 12.67 -0.58 -6.02
N TYR A 38 11.70 0.07 -6.65
CA TYR A 38 10.47 0.48 -5.98
C TYR A 38 9.70 -0.74 -5.46
N SER A 39 9.61 -1.80 -6.25
CA SER A 39 8.93 -3.04 -5.84
C SER A 39 9.59 -3.66 -4.61
N VAL A 40 10.93 -3.75 -4.59
CA VAL A 40 11.67 -4.23 -3.42
C VAL A 40 11.37 -3.38 -2.19
N ASN A 41 11.45 -2.06 -2.31
CA ASN A 41 11.18 -1.14 -1.20
C ASN A 41 9.76 -1.28 -0.64
N VAL A 42 8.76 -1.43 -1.50
CA VAL A 42 7.36 -1.65 -1.08
C VAL A 42 7.26 -2.94 -0.27
N LEU A 43 7.80 -4.05 -0.77
CA LEU A 43 7.75 -5.34 -0.09
C LEU A 43 8.46 -5.31 1.27
N GLU A 44 9.65 -4.70 1.34
CA GLU A 44 10.41 -4.55 2.59
C GLU A 44 9.68 -3.66 3.61
N GLN A 45 9.04 -2.58 3.17
CA GLN A 45 8.24 -1.72 4.04
C GLN A 45 6.97 -2.43 4.54
N THR A 46 6.31 -3.19 3.66
CA THR A 46 5.15 -4.01 4.03
C THR A 46 5.53 -5.06 5.08
N SER A 47 6.64 -5.77 4.89
CA SER A 47 7.10 -6.77 5.87
C SER A 47 7.48 -6.13 7.22
N ALA A 48 8.17 -4.98 7.18
CA ALA A 48 8.56 -4.25 8.38
C ALA A 48 7.34 -3.79 9.18
N LEU A 49 6.33 -3.22 8.51
CA LEU A 49 5.12 -2.75 9.15
C LEU A 49 4.28 -3.91 9.72
N ALA A 50 4.14 -5.02 8.97
CA ALA A 50 3.43 -6.19 9.47
C ALA A 50 4.07 -6.73 10.77
N ILE A 51 5.41 -6.75 10.83
CA ILE A 51 6.14 -7.19 12.03
C ILE A 51 6.00 -6.21 13.18
N GLU A 52 6.09 -4.89 12.91
CA GLU A 52 5.87 -3.86 13.92
C GLU A 52 4.48 -4.00 14.57
N CYS A 53 3.48 -4.34 13.75
CA CYS A 53 2.11 -4.62 14.18
C CYS A 53 1.90 -6.02 14.80
N GLN A 54 2.94 -6.87 14.89
CA GLN A 54 2.85 -8.28 15.30
C GLN A 54 1.83 -9.08 14.48
N PHE A 55 1.73 -8.77 13.18
CA PHE A 55 0.85 -9.41 12.21
C PHE A 55 1.64 -10.37 11.32
N SER A 56 0.97 -11.40 10.79
CA SER A 56 1.59 -12.33 9.84
C SER A 56 2.02 -11.59 8.56
N ILE A 57 3.22 -11.88 8.06
CA ILE A 57 3.77 -11.22 6.87
C ILE A 57 3.19 -11.76 5.56
N ASP A 58 2.60 -12.96 5.57
CA ASP A 58 2.22 -13.66 4.34
C ASP A 58 1.12 -12.93 3.56
N GLU A 59 0.02 -12.58 4.23
CA GLU A 59 -1.11 -11.90 3.60
C GLU A 59 -0.73 -10.50 3.08
N PRO A 60 -0.11 -9.60 3.88
CA PRO A 60 0.26 -8.27 3.39
C PRO A 60 1.23 -8.30 2.21
N ILE A 61 2.20 -9.21 2.23
CA ILE A 61 3.16 -9.36 1.12
C ILE A 61 2.45 -9.87 -0.14
N GLU A 62 1.50 -10.79 0.00
CA GLU A 62 0.72 -11.29 -1.13
C GLU A 62 -0.13 -10.17 -1.76
N GLU A 63 -0.78 -9.34 -0.95
CA GLU A 63 -1.53 -8.16 -1.43
C GLU A 63 -0.63 -7.15 -2.13
N ALA A 64 0.50 -6.80 -1.50
CA ALA A 64 1.49 -5.88 -2.08
C ALA A 64 2.01 -6.39 -3.43
N LYS A 65 2.32 -7.69 -3.53
CA LYS A 65 2.73 -8.34 -4.78
C LYS A 65 1.65 -8.16 -5.86
N LEU A 66 0.39 -8.49 -5.57
CA LEU A 66 -0.70 -8.37 -6.55
C LEU A 66 -0.88 -6.94 -7.05
N LEU A 67 -0.80 -5.94 -6.16
CA LEU A 67 -0.87 -4.53 -6.52
C LEU A 67 0.30 -4.10 -7.42
N LEU A 68 1.52 -4.54 -7.10
CA LEU A 68 2.71 -4.28 -7.93
C LEU A 68 2.58 -4.93 -9.32
N LEU A 69 2.02 -6.13 -9.43
CA LEU A 69 1.77 -6.77 -10.73
C LEU A 69 0.77 -5.98 -11.58
N VAL A 70 -0.28 -5.45 -10.97
CA VAL A 70 -1.24 -4.56 -11.64
C VAL A 70 -0.56 -3.27 -12.09
N MET A 71 0.27 -2.67 -11.23
CA MET A 71 1.05 -1.47 -11.56
C MET A 71 1.94 -1.69 -12.78
N VAL A 72 2.71 -2.78 -12.80
CA VAL A 72 3.60 -3.14 -13.92
C VAL A 72 2.84 -3.26 -15.24
N ARG A 73 1.70 -3.96 -15.23
CA ARG A 73 0.87 -4.12 -16.42
C ARG A 73 0.40 -2.76 -16.95
N ARG A 74 -0.10 -1.89 -16.08
CA ARG A 74 -0.57 -0.55 -16.47
C ARG A 74 0.57 0.29 -17.03
N LEU A 75 1.69 0.34 -16.32
CA LEU A 75 2.84 1.16 -16.69
C LEU A 75 3.38 0.78 -18.07
N TYR A 76 3.61 -0.50 -18.35
CA TYR A 76 4.11 -0.91 -19.67
C TYR A 76 3.11 -0.67 -20.80
N HIS A 77 1.79 -0.78 -20.53
CA HIS A 77 0.79 -0.41 -21.53
C HIS A 77 0.77 1.08 -21.81
N GLU A 78 0.92 1.93 -20.79
CA GLU A 78 1.03 3.40 -20.94
C GLU A 78 2.32 3.80 -21.66
N MET A 79 3.44 3.12 -21.38
CA MET A 79 4.67 3.31 -22.13
C MET A 79 4.50 2.98 -23.60
N ALA A 80 3.80 1.89 -23.92
CA ALA A 80 3.55 1.50 -25.30
C ALA A 80 2.62 2.49 -26.04
N GLU A 81 1.63 3.09 -25.34
CA GLU A 81 0.84 4.19 -25.92
C GLU A 81 1.70 5.45 -26.12
N THR A 82 2.53 5.80 -25.14
CA THR A 82 3.43 6.95 -25.22
C THR A 82 4.40 6.80 -26.40
N ASP A 83 5.03 5.64 -26.53
CA ASP A 83 5.91 5.30 -27.66
C ASP A 83 5.19 5.41 -29.00
N LYS A 84 3.96 4.90 -29.10
CA LYS A 84 3.14 5.03 -30.32
C LYS A 84 2.89 6.49 -30.67
N ILE A 85 2.50 7.31 -29.69
CA ILE A 85 2.24 8.74 -29.88
C ILE A 85 3.51 9.47 -30.32
N LEU A 86 4.63 9.24 -29.63
CA LEU A 86 5.91 9.90 -29.90
C LEU A 86 6.51 9.51 -31.26
N ARG A 87 6.27 8.29 -31.73
CA ARG A 87 6.70 7.84 -33.06
C ARG A 87 5.79 8.36 -34.19
N GLY A 88 4.57 8.80 -33.86
CA GLY A 88 3.64 9.39 -34.81
C GLY A 88 4.01 10.81 -35.20
N ASP A 89 3.38 11.31 -36.27
CA ASP A 89 3.51 12.69 -36.75
C ASP A 89 2.34 13.58 -36.33
N GLY A 90 1.47 13.08 -35.43
CA GLY A 90 0.25 13.75 -34.98
C GLY A 90 -0.99 13.44 -35.81
N PHE A 91 -0.84 12.86 -37.00
CA PHE A 91 -1.95 12.47 -37.89
C PHE A 91 -1.96 10.96 -38.14
N SER A 92 -0.77 10.36 -38.26
CA SER A 92 -0.54 8.94 -38.44
C SER A 92 0.27 8.39 -37.26
N PHE A 93 -0.13 7.22 -36.77
CA PHE A 93 0.52 6.56 -35.64
C PHE A 93 0.85 5.12 -36.02
N PRO A 94 2.05 4.63 -35.68
CA PRO A 94 2.42 3.24 -35.93
C PRO A 94 1.63 2.28 -35.03
N GLU A 95 1.78 0.98 -35.27
CA GLU A 95 1.24 -0.03 -34.37
C GLU A 95 1.88 0.07 -32.97
N LYS A 96 1.03 -0.23 -31.97
CA LYS A 96 1.44 -0.28 -30.58
C LYS A 96 2.42 -1.42 -30.39
N LYS A 97 3.53 -1.15 -29.70
CA LYS A 97 4.51 -2.18 -29.36
C LYS A 97 3.88 -3.24 -28.44
N ASP A 98 4.11 -4.51 -28.75
CA ASP A 98 3.77 -5.58 -27.81
C ASP A 98 4.72 -5.52 -26.62
N VAL A 99 4.13 -5.46 -25.42
CA VAL A 99 4.84 -5.33 -24.14
C VAL A 99 4.68 -6.57 -23.26
N SER A 100 4.08 -7.64 -23.78
CA SER A 100 3.81 -8.87 -23.03
C SER A 100 5.09 -9.44 -22.38
N GLY A 101 6.20 -9.49 -23.14
CA GLY A 101 7.48 -9.95 -22.61
C GLY A 101 8.09 -9.06 -21.51
N TYR A 102 7.91 -7.73 -21.60
CA TYR A 102 8.37 -6.79 -20.56
C TYR A 102 7.57 -6.96 -19.27
N ILE A 103 6.24 -7.10 -19.41
CA ILE A 103 5.33 -7.35 -18.30
C ILE A 103 5.67 -8.67 -17.62
N GLU A 104 5.85 -9.74 -18.39
CA GLU A 104 6.18 -11.06 -17.86
C GLU A 104 7.52 -11.07 -17.11
N SER A 105 8.57 -10.51 -17.73
CA SER A 105 9.89 -10.45 -17.12
C SER A 105 9.90 -9.69 -15.79
N MET A 106 9.28 -8.50 -15.74
CA MET A 106 9.23 -7.73 -14.49
C MET A 106 8.29 -8.37 -13.45
N SER A 107 7.18 -8.94 -13.90
CA SER A 107 6.25 -9.67 -13.02
C SER A 107 6.94 -10.85 -12.33
N GLN A 108 7.80 -11.56 -13.05
CA GLN A 108 8.55 -12.68 -12.51
C GLN A 108 9.52 -12.24 -11.41
N LYS A 109 10.27 -11.15 -11.64
CA LYS A 109 11.15 -10.56 -10.61
C LYS A 109 10.38 -10.16 -9.36
N ILE A 110 9.23 -9.50 -9.50
CA ILE A 110 8.40 -9.08 -8.36
C ILE A 110 7.92 -10.30 -7.55
N LYS A 111 7.51 -11.37 -8.23
CA LYS A 111 7.13 -12.63 -7.56
C LYS A 111 8.30 -13.21 -6.78
N GLU A 112 9.49 -13.26 -7.37
CA GLU A 112 10.71 -13.75 -6.71
C GLU A 112 11.06 -12.91 -5.48
N TYR A 113 11.01 -11.59 -5.57
CA TYR A 113 11.25 -10.71 -4.43
C TYR A 113 10.23 -10.90 -3.31
N ALA A 114 8.96 -11.10 -3.64
CA ALA A 114 7.92 -11.34 -2.64
C ALA A 114 8.19 -12.65 -1.87
N GLU A 115 8.57 -13.72 -2.57
CA GLU A 115 8.92 -14.99 -1.92
C GLU A 115 10.20 -14.88 -1.09
N ILE A 116 11.22 -14.18 -1.59
CA ILE A 116 12.44 -13.89 -0.81
C ILE A 116 12.09 -13.14 0.48
N GLU A 117 11.22 -12.13 0.41
CA GLU A 117 10.86 -11.32 1.58
C GLU A 117 10.09 -12.13 2.64
N LYS A 118 9.20 -13.04 2.21
CA LYS A 118 8.52 -14.00 3.11
C LYS A 118 9.52 -14.91 3.84
N LEU A 119 10.59 -15.33 3.17
CA LEU A 119 11.60 -16.23 3.74
C LEU A 119 12.60 -15.53 4.69
N LYS A 120 12.76 -14.20 4.61
CA LYS A 120 13.79 -13.46 5.36
C LYS A 120 13.55 -13.43 6.87
N LYS A 121 12.33 -13.64 7.38
CA LYS A 121 11.99 -13.28 8.78
C LYS A 121 11.22 -14.41 9.50
N PRO A 122 11.51 -14.64 10.80
CA PRO A 122 10.85 -15.69 11.56
C PRO A 122 9.36 -15.39 11.71
N PHE A 123 8.54 -16.42 11.59
CA PHE A 123 7.10 -16.34 11.79
C PHE A 123 6.79 -15.75 13.18
N PRO A 124 5.97 -14.68 13.27
CA PRO A 124 5.51 -14.20 14.56
C PRO A 124 4.65 -15.28 15.21
N ASN A 125 5.07 -15.74 16.40
CA ASN A 125 4.38 -16.79 17.15
C ASN A 125 3.03 -16.35 17.74
N HIS A 126 2.64 -15.08 17.62
CA HIS A 126 1.48 -14.51 18.30
C HIS A 126 0.62 -13.65 17.35
N ASN A 127 -0.67 -14.01 17.24
CA ASN A 127 -1.71 -13.24 16.55
C ASN A 127 -2.35 -12.22 17.51
N ILE A 128 -1.57 -11.27 18.03
CA ILE A 128 -2.12 -10.13 18.76
C ILE A 128 -1.67 -8.88 18.00
N PHE A 129 -2.55 -8.32 17.18
CA PHE A 129 -2.28 -7.07 16.48
C PHE A 129 -2.05 -5.96 17.53
N ASN A 130 -0.80 -5.52 17.70
CA ASN A 130 -0.44 -4.51 18.69
C ASN A 130 -0.26 -3.16 17.99
N ILE A 131 -1.30 -2.32 18.07
CA ILE A 131 -1.32 -1.00 17.45
C ILE A 131 -0.66 0.09 18.32
N ASP A 132 -0.64 -0.12 19.65
CA ASP A 132 -0.22 0.89 20.62
C ASP A 132 1.28 1.22 20.54
N THR A 133 2.07 0.36 19.91
CA THR A 133 3.53 0.54 19.73
C THR A 133 3.92 0.97 18.31
N VAL A 134 2.97 1.11 17.37
CA VAL A 134 3.27 1.39 15.95
C VAL A 134 3.54 2.88 15.77
N ASN A 135 4.82 3.25 15.69
CA ASN A 135 5.27 4.61 15.37
C ASN A 135 5.65 4.69 13.88
N SER A 136 4.80 4.13 13.01
CA SER A 136 5.06 4.12 11.58
C SER A 136 4.61 5.43 10.94
N LYS A 137 5.45 5.98 10.05
CA LYS A 137 5.10 7.12 9.18
C LYS A 137 4.06 6.78 8.08
N TYR A 138 3.56 5.55 8.05
CA TYR A 138 2.79 4.98 6.93
C TYR A 138 1.35 4.61 7.29
N ALA A 139 1.05 4.47 8.58
CA ALA A 139 -0.30 4.24 9.08
C ALA A 139 -0.58 5.22 10.23
N GLN A 140 -1.62 6.04 10.07
CA GLN A 140 -2.11 6.96 11.09
C GLN A 140 -3.60 6.71 11.38
N PHE A 141 -3.94 6.33 12.61
CA PHE A 141 -5.33 6.30 13.10
C PHE A 141 -5.50 7.29 14.25
N GLY A 142 -6.39 8.27 14.08
CA GLY A 142 -6.53 9.40 15.01
C GLY A 142 -5.34 10.35 14.99
N THR A 143 -5.11 11.08 16.09
CA THR A 143 -3.96 11.97 16.22
C THR A 143 -2.77 11.18 16.76
N SER A 144 -1.70 11.04 15.96
CA SER A 144 -0.46 10.33 16.35
C SER A 144 -0.66 8.84 16.73
N ASN A 145 -1.51 8.10 16.01
CA ASN A 145 -1.85 6.69 16.34
C ASN A 145 -2.46 6.48 17.72
N ASN A 146 -2.93 7.55 18.35
CA ASN A 146 -3.63 7.49 19.62
C ASN A 146 -5.09 7.80 19.40
N ILE A 147 -5.94 6.78 19.55
CA ILE A 147 -7.37 7.01 19.71
C ILE A 147 -7.56 7.46 21.17
N ASN A 148 -7.67 8.78 21.34
CA ASN A 148 -7.82 9.38 22.65
C ASN A 148 -9.11 8.86 23.31
N THR A 149 -8.99 8.34 24.53
CA THR A 149 -10.13 7.87 25.33
C THR A 149 -11.21 8.94 25.48
N GLN A 150 -10.82 10.22 25.46
CA GLN A 150 -11.76 11.35 25.50
C GLN A 150 -12.65 11.41 24.25
N GLU A 151 -12.10 11.27 23.06
CA GLU A 151 -12.87 11.32 21.79
C GLU A 151 -13.84 10.14 21.70
N LEU A 152 -13.39 8.94 22.10
CA LEU A 152 -14.27 7.77 22.19
C LEU A 152 -15.37 7.98 23.24
N SER A 153 -15.04 8.56 24.39
CA SER A 153 -16.02 8.87 25.43
C SER A 153 -17.09 9.82 24.92
N GLU A 154 -16.69 10.90 24.23
CA GLU A 154 -17.60 11.88 23.66
C GLU A 154 -18.52 11.27 22.59
N PHE A 155 -17.96 10.47 21.68
CA PHE A 155 -18.72 9.77 20.66
C PHE A 155 -19.76 8.81 21.25
N PHE A 156 -19.35 7.96 22.20
CA PHE A 156 -20.27 7.01 22.82
C PHE A 156 -21.28 7.68 23.76
N THR A 157 -20.95 8.85 24.34
CA THR A 157 -21.90 9.68 25.10
C THR A 157 -22.95 10.31 24.17
N MET A 158 -22.54 10.73 22.97
CA MET A 158 -23.46 11.23 21.94
C MET A 158 -24.43 10.13 21.48
N ILE A 159 -23.93 8.91 21.28
CA ILE A 159 -24.78 7.75 20.94
C ILE A 159 -25.72 7.40 22.10
N ALA A 160 -25.22 7.36 23.34
CA ALA A 160 -26.08 7.08 24.49
C ALA A 160 -27.22 8.11 24.59
N SER A 161 -26.92 9.38 24.31
CA SER A 161 -27.87 10.48 24.37
C SER A 161 -28.74 10.65 23.11
N SER A 162 -28.57 9.83 22.06
CA SER A 162 -29.34 9.97 20.81
C SER A 162 -30.79 9.49 20.93
N GLY A 163 -31.09 8.62 21.91
CA GLY A 163 -32.40 7.98 22.06
C GLY A 163 -32.70 6.89 21.01
N GLU A 164 -31.72 6.50 20.19
CA GLU A 164 -31.87 5.47 19.18
C GLU A 164 -31.43 4.09 19.73
N ASP A 165 -32.38 3.32 20.27
CA ASP A 165 -32.14 2.02 20.92
C ASP A 165 -31.38 1.01 20.04
N GLU A 166 -31.63 1.04 18.73
CA GLU A 166 -30.96 0.17 17.76
C GLU A 166 -29.47 0.51 17.65
N VAL A 167 -29.14 1.80 17.56
CA VAL A 167 -27.75 2.27 17.46
C VAL A 167 -27.00 2.01 18.77
N ILE A 168 -27.65 2.18 19.92
CA ILE A 168 -27.09 1.82 21.23
C ILE A 168 -26.78 0.32 21.29
N THR A 169 -27.70 -0.53 20.81
CA THR A 169 -27.54 -1.98 20.79
C THR A 169 -26.38 -2.42 19.88
N LEU A 170 -26.33 -1.88 18.66
CA LEU A 170 -25.24 -2.14 17.71
C LEU A 170 -23.89 -1.68 18.27
N SER A 171 -23.85 -0.54 18.95
CA SER A 171 -22.63 -0.01 19.58
C SER A 171 -22.12 -0.91 20.71
N LYS A 172 -23.02 -1.48 21.53
CA LYS A 172 -22.66 -2.48 22.56
C LYS A 172 -22.09 -3.76 21.94
N ILE A 173 -22.69 -4.24 20.84
CA ILE A 173 -22.21 -5.41 20.10
C ILE A 173 -20.82 -5.14 19.51
N LEU A 174 -20.62 -3.96 18.92
CA LEU A 174 -19.35 -3.52 18.38
C LEU A 174 -18.26 -3.52 19.45
N LEU A 175 -18.49 -2.87 20.60
CA LEU A 175 -17.54 -2.84 21.71
C LEU A 175 -17.16 -4.25 22.20
N LYS A 176 -18.14 -5.15 22.29
CA LYS A 176 -17.90 -6.55 22.69
C LYS A 176 -17.03 -7.29 21.65
N SER A 177 -17.28 -7.07 20.37
CA SER A 177 -16.48 -7.63 19.28
C SER A 177 -15.04 -7.11 19.30
N ILE A 178 -14.86 -5.80 19.49
CA ILE A 178 -13.54 -5.15 19.61
C ILE A 178 -12.77 -5.72 20.81
N MET A 179 -13.43 -5.88 21.96
CA MET A 179 -12.82 -6.51 23.15
C MET A 179 -12.44 -7.97 22.90
N SER A 180 -13.29 -8.77 22.24
CA SER A 180 -12.97 -10.18 21.94
C SER A 180 -11.79 -10.34 20.99
N LYS A 181 -11.49 -9.31 20.19
CA LYS A 181 -10.34 -9.26 19.28
C LYS A 181 -9.10 -8.62 19.91
N ASN A 182 -9.12 -8.32 21.22
CA ASN A 182 -8.06 -7.63 21.95
C ASN A 182 -7.65 -6.27 21.35
N LEU A 183 -8.57 -5.59 20.67
CA LEU A 183 -8.34 -4.27 20.07
C LEU A 183 -8.53 -3.11 21.07
N LEU A 184 -9.09 -3.40 22.24
CA LEU A 184 -9.19 -2.48 23.38
C LEU A 184 -8.73 -3.20 24.64
N SER A 185 -8.10 -2.47 25.55
CA SER A 185 -7.84 -2.99 26.89
C SER A 185 -9.15 -3.19 27.65
N LYS A 186 -9.15 -4.14 28.58
CA LYS A 186 -10.32 -4.41 29.44
C LYS A 186 -10.81 -3.16 30.16
N GLU A 187 -9.88 -2.37 30.67
CA GLU A 187 -10.17 -1.10 31.38
C GLU A 187 -10.89 -0.09 30.48
N LYS A 188 -10.42 0.07 29.22
CA LYS A 188 -11.06 0.96 28.24
C LYS A 188 -12.45 0.44 27.85
N TYR A 189 -12.60 -0.87 27.65
CA TYR A 189 -13.89 -1.49 27.37
C TYR A 189 -14.90 -1.26 28.50
N ASP A 190 -14.51 -1.54 29.75
CA ASP A 190 -15.38 -1.40 30.91
C ASP A 190 -15.83 0.06 31.09
N PHE A 191 -14.91 1.02 30.87
CA PHE A 191 -15.22 2.44 30.86
C PHE A 191 -16.26 2.81 29.78
N LEU A 192 -16.01 2.45 28.51
CA LEU A 192 -16.91 2.82 27.41
C LEU A 192 -18.29 2.15 27.51
N ILE A 193 -18.36 0.91 28.00
CA ILE A 193 -19.62 0.22 28.25
C ILE A 193 -20.41 0.87 29.40
N SER A 194 -19.74 1.47 30.39
CA SER A 194 -20.42 2.15 31.50
C SER A 194 -21.23 3.37 31.05
N ILE A 195 -20.83 4.03 29.96
CA ILE A 195 -21.54 5.19 29.38
C ILE A 195 -22.99 4.81 29.05
N PHE A 196 -23.20 3.61 28.50
CA PHE A 196 -24.53 3.11 28.15
C PHE A 196 -25.35 2.54 29.32
N LYS A 197 -24.76 2.41 30.52
CA LYS A 197 -25.45 1.97 31.73
C LYS A 197 -25.97 3.15 32.56
N SER A 198 -25.55 4.37 32.20
CA SER A 198 -25.70 5.57 33.02
C SER A 198 -26.93 6.42 32.68
N GLN A 199 -27.77 6.01 31.73
CA GLN A 199 -29.01 6.72 31.37
C GLN A 199 -30.24 5.83 31.60
N PRO A 200 -31.30 6.38 32.24
CA PRO A 200 -32.55 5.68 32.51
C PRO A 200 -33.37 5.40 31.25
#